data_AF-A0A7S1QDC6-F1
#
_entry.id   AF-A0A7S1QDC6-F1
#
_cell.length_a   1.000
_cell.length_b   1.000
_cell.length_c   1.000
_cell.angle_alpha   90.00
_cell.angle_beta   90.00
_cell.angle_gamma   90.00
#
_symmetry.space_group_name_H-M   'P 1'
#
loop_
_entity.id
_entity.type
_entity.pdbx_description
1 polymer ?
#
loop_
_entity_poly.entity_id
_entity_poly.type
_entity_poly.pdbx_seq_one_letter_code
_entity_poly.pdbx_strand_id
1 'polypeptide(L)'
;LHAELLERGGFAPGVQELQVDLFFSGLRKMPRLRVEDAIRTLRGTGCEFSARAATTENIRTLIAAGDCRILHFSFHTSSAQSLRVFLEDIHGKAHILTASDFRDLILAGQARGEGQPIRLVFISSCHSFTLGQHLAAAGVPHVVCIRNEDSVLDSSCQTFERHFFVALGR
;
A
#
# COMPACT_ATOMS: atom_id res chain seq x y z
N LEU A 1 20.01 5.10 21.14
CA LEU A 1 21.39 5.63 21.09
C LEU A 1 21.30 7.11 21.44
N HIS A 2 22.02 7.54 22.48
CA HIS A 2 22.12 8.94 22.91
C HIS A 2 22.58 9.84 21.75
N ALA A 3 22.02 11.05 21.65
CA ALA A 3 22.66 12.17 20.97
C ALA A 3 22.32 13.44 21.73
N GLU A 4 23.28 13.89 22.54
CA GLU A 4 23.36 15.26 23.03
C GLU A 4 23.69 16.23 21.89
N LEU A 5 23.26 17.47 22.10
CA LEU A 5 23.78 18.73 21.56
C LEU A 5 23.62 18.99 20.05
N LEU A 6 22.66 19.86 19.72
CA LEU A 6 22.77 20.81 18.63
C LEU A 6 22.33 22.19 19.12
N GLU A 7 23.09 23.18 18.66
CA GLU A 7 23.32 24.50 19.24
C GLU A 7 22.11 25.44 19.22
N ARG A 8 21.98 26.28 20.27
CA ARG A 8 21.06 27.41 20.28
C ARG A 8 21.67 28.57 19.49
N GLY A 9 21.23 28.77 18.25
CA GLY A 9 21.48 30.02 17.53
C GLY A 9 20.74 31.17 18.23
N GLY A 10 21.47 32.18 18.71
CA GLY A 10 20.88 33.36 19.34
C GLY A 10 20.37 34.36 18.30
N PHE A 11 19.15 34.88 18.49
CA PHE A 11 18.63 36.03 17.74
C PHE A 11 17.90 37.05 18.64
N ALA A 12 17.81 38.27 18.11
CA ALA A 12 17.55 39.54 18.80
C ALA A 12 16.16 39.70 19.45
N PRO A 13 16.02 40.56 20.48
CA PRO A 13 14.76 40.75 21.21
C PRO A 13 13.74 41.54 20.39
N GLY A 14 12.52 41.01 20.23
CA GLY A 14 11.37 41.76 19.68
C GLY A 14 10.40 41.00 18.78
N VAL A 15 10.69 39.74 18.40
CA VAL A 15 9.78 38.90 17.61
C VAL A 15 9.10 37.90 18.55
N GLN A 16 7.76 37.86 18.57
CA GLN A 16 7.01 36.81 19.25
C GLN A 16 7.34 35.48 18.56
N GLU A 17 8.20 34.69 19.21
CA GLU A 17 8.72 33.43 18.69
C GLU A 17 7.57 32.41 18.64
N LEU A 18 7.16 32.04 17.43
CA LEU A 18 6.22 30.93 17.27
C LEU A 18 7.02 29.66 17.56
N GLN A 19 6.89 29.13 18.78
CA GLN A 19 7.55 27.90 19.18
C GLN A 19 6.97 26.75 18.35
N VAL A 20 7.73 26.30 17.35
CA VAL A 20 7.40 25.12 16.54
C VAL A 20 8.21 23.95 17.09
N ASP A 21 7.56 23.13 17.92
CA ASP A 21 8.16 21.88 18.39
C ASP A 21 8.03 20.81 17.30
N LEU A 22 9.16 20.36 16.75
CA LEU A 22 9.22 19.28 15.76
C LEU A 22 9.53 17.95 16.45
N PHE A 23 8.52 17.11 16.62
CA PHE A 23 8.67 15.75 17.14
C PHE A 23 8.77 14.76 16.00
N PHE A 24 9.96 14.18 15.78
CA PHE A 24 10.13 13.01 14.93
C PHE A 24 10.35 11.78 15.81
N SER A 25 9.29 11.00 16.06
CA SER A 25 9.50 9.60 16.44
C SER A 25 9.75 8.83 15.14
N GLY A 26 10.93 8.23 15.02
CA GLY A 26 11.23 7.36 13.89
C GLY A 26 10.21 6.23 13.87
N LEU A 27 9.28 6.26 12.91
CA LEU A 27 8.62 5.03 12.44
C LEU A 27 9.76 4.04 12.25
N ARG A 28 9.67 2.85 12.89
CA ARG A 28 10.55 1.71 12.61
C ARG A 28 10.90 1.76 11.13
N LYS A 29 12.19 1.82 10.78
CA LYS A 29 12.62 1.88 9.39
C LYS A 29 11.99 0.69 8.68
N MET A 30 10.90 0.93 7.95
CA MET A 30 10.20 -0.13 7.25
C MET A 30 11.19 -0.64 6.21
N PRO A 31 11.36 -1.97 6.08
CA PRO A 31 12.19 -2.51 5.02
C PRO A 31 11.64 -1.99 3.69
N ARG A 32 12.53 -1.55 2.81
CA ARG A 32 12.14 -1.13 1.46
C ARG A 32 11.42 -2.30 0.78
N LEU A 33 10.26 -2.02 0.21
CA LEU A 33 9.57 -2.97 -0.65
C LEU A 33 10.46 -3.27 -1.86
N ARG A 34 10.73 -4.55 -2.11
CA ARG A 34 11.53 -5.01 -3.26
C ARG A 34 10.63 -5.14 -4.48
N VAL A 35 10.13 -4.00 -4.98
CA VAL A 35 9.16 -3.95 -6.08
C VAL A 35 9.74 -4.54 -7.37
N GLU A 36 11.06 -4.48 -7.56
CA GLU A 36 11.76 -5.05 -8.71
C GLU A 36 11.59 -6.57 -8.81
N ASP A 37 11.52 -7.27 -7.68
CA ASP A 37 11.35 -8.72 -7.65
C ASP A 37 9.92 -9.11 -8.05
N ALA A 38 8.93 -8.35 -7.61
CA ALA A 38 7.52 -8.52 -8.00
C ALA A 38 7.33 -8.25 -9.51
N ILE A 39 7.94 -7.16 -10.03
CA ILE A 39 7.92 -6.85 -11.47
C ILE A 39 8.59 -7.97 -12.27
N ARG A 40 9.77 -8.45 -11.84
CA ARG A 40 10.47 -9.55 -12.52
C ARG A 40 9.61 -10.81 -12.56
N THR A 41 8.90 -11.08 -11.46
CA THR A 41 7.98 -12.21 -11.35
C THR A 41 6.85 -12.11 -12.37
N LEU A 42 6.16 -10.96 -12.43
CA LEU A 42 5.07 -10.72 -13.37
C LEU A 42 5.51 -10.77 -14.84
N ARG A 43 6.70 -10.26 -15.18
CA ARG A 43 7.24 -10.39 -16.56
C ARG A 43 7.37 -11.83 -17.03
N GLY A 44 7.57 -12.77 -16.10
CA GLY A 44 7.71 -14.19 -16.41
C GLY A 44 6.39 -14.97 -16.48
N THR A 45 5.23 -14.34 -16.21
CA THR A 45 3.94 -15.05 -16.14
C THR A 45 3.12 -14.98 -17.42
N GLY A 46 3.51 -14.15 -18.38
CA GLY A 46 2.73 -13.90 -19.61
C GLY A 46 1.53 -12.96 -19.41
N CYS A 47 1.30 -12.47 -18.19
CA CYS A 47 0.29 -11.45 -17.93
C CYS A 47 0.74 -10.09 -18.46
N GLU A 48 -0.15 -9.37 -19.13
CA GLU A 48 0.03 -7.94 -19.34
C GLU A 48 -0.16 -7.19 -18.01
N PHE A 49 0.78 -6.30 -17.67
CA PHE A 49 0.71 -5.54 -16.43
C PHE A 49 1.32 -4.14 -16.58
N SER A 50 0.87 -3.21 -15.73
CA SER A 50 1.42 -1.86 -15.61
C SER A 50 1.83 -1.60 -14.17
N ALA A 51 3.12 -1.34 -13.94
CA ALA A 51 3.64 -1.04 -12.61
C ALA A 51 3.61 0.48 -12.36
N ARG A 52 3.06 0.88 -11.21
CA ARG A 52 2.99 2.28 -10.75
C ARG A 52 3.38 2.36 -9.27
N ALA A 53 3.86 3.51 -8.82
CA ALA A 53 3.93 3.79 -7.39
C ALA A 53 2.51 3.80 -6.79
N ALA A 54 2.36 3.30 -5.57
CA ALA A 54 1.06 3.06 -4.95
C ALA A 54 0.43 4.34 -4.38
N THR A 55 0.43 5.44 -5.13
CA THR A 55 -0.17 6.72 -4.69
C THR A 55 -1.69 6.70 -4.89
N THR A 56 -2.41 7.48 -4.08
CA THR A 56 -3.86 7.66 -4.23
C THR A 56 -4.24 8.18 -5.62
N GLU A 57 -3.43 9.08 -6.18
CA GLU A 57 -3.55 9.61 -7.54
C GLU A 57 -3.50 8.47 -8.58
N ASN A 58 -2.42 7.67 -8.58
CA ASN A 58 -2.23 6.59 -9.54
C ASN A 58 -3.34 5.54 -9.45
N ILE A 59 -3.79 5.22 -8.24
CA ILE A 59 -4.87 4.25 -8.01
C ILE A 59 -6.19 4.77 -8.62
N ARG A 60 -6.53 6.04 -8.37
CA ARG A 60 -7.74 6.66 -8.97
C ARG A 60 -7.67 6.68 -10.48
N THR A 61 -6.52 7.08 -11.05
CA THR A 61 -6.34 7.13 -12.50
C THR A 61 -6.51 5.75 -13.14
N LEU A 62 -5.91 4.70 -12.56
CA LEU A 62 -6.05 3.33 -13.05
C LEU A 62 -7.51 2.83 -12.97
N ILE A 63 -8.19 3.09 -11.86
CA ILE A 63 -9.59 2.71 -11.69
C ILE A 63 -10.49 3.44 -12.69
N ALA A 64 -10.28 4.74 -12.87
CA ALA A 64 -11.07 5.56 -13.79
C ALA A 64 -10.85 5.19 -15.26
N ALA A 65 -9.66 4.73 -15.64
CA ALA A 65 -9.38 4.25 -16.99
C ALA A 65 -10.20 3.00 -17.33
N GLY A 66 -10.48 2.13 -16.35
CA GLY A 66 -11.33 0.95 -16.50
C GLY A 66 -10.75 -0.15 -17.40
N ASP A 67 -9.47 -0.05 -17.77
CA ASP A 67 -8.73 -1.00 -18.59
C ASP A 67 -8.20 -2.20 -17.81
N CYS A 68 -8.05 -2.05 -16.49
CA CYS A 68 -7.56 -3.09 -15.62
C CYS A 68 -8.68 -3.90 -14.95
N ARG A 69 -8.49 -5.22 -14.83
CA ARG A 69 -9.40 -6.12 -14.10
C ARG A 69 -8.84 -6.57 -12.75
N ILE A 70 -7.53 -6.41 -12.53
CA ILE A 70 -6.82 -6.96 -11.36
C ILE A 70 -5.92 -5.88 -10.76
N LEU A 71 -6.14 -5.51 -9.50
CA LEU A 71 -5.24 -4.63 -8.79
C LEU A 71 -4.30 -5.46 -7.90
N HIS A 72 -3.00 -5.40 -8.17
CA HIS A 72 -1.97 -5.98 -7.31
C HIS A 72 -1.31 -4.88 -6.47
N PHE A 73 -1.45 -4.97 -5.15
CA PHE A 73 -0.85 -4.06 -4.20
C PHE A 73 0.29 -4.72 -3.43
N SER A 74 1.43 -4.03 -3.38
CA SER A 74 2.51 -4.30 -2.45
C SER A 74 2.72 -3.03 -1.62
N PHE A 75 2.39 -3.09 -0.34
CA PHE A 75 2.54 -1.99 0.61
C PHE A 75 2.73 -2.54 2.02
N HIS A 76 2.93 -1.65 2.99
CA HIS A 76 2.92 -2.01 4.40
C HIS A 76 1.54 -1.74 5.02
N THR A 77 1.17 -2.55 6.02
CA THR A 77 0.07 -2.24 6.94
C THR A 77 0.55 -2.25 8.39
N SER A 78 -0.18 -1.55 9.26
CA SER A 78 0.07 -1.61 10.70
C SER A 78 -0.71 -2.74 11.36
N SER A 79 -0.07 -3.49 12.26
CA SER A 79 -0.71 -4.48 13.13
C SER A 79 -1.36 -3.89 14.40
N ALA A 80 -1.49 -2.57 14.49
CA ALA A 80 -2.03 -1.87 15.66
C ALA A 80 -3.57 -1.92 15.71
N GLN A 81 -4.16 -1.47 16.83
CA GLN A 81 -5.62 -1.45 17.06
C GLN A 81 -6.43 -0.78 15.95
N SER A 82 -5.83 0.13 15.17
CA SER A 82 -6.41 0.65 13.95
C SER A 82 -5.54 0.27 12.76
N LEU A 83 -6.12 -0.50 11.83
CA LEU A 83 -5.46 -0.89 10.59
C LEU A 83 -5.18 0.36 9.73
N ARG A 84 -3.91 0.62 9.45
CA ARG A 84 -3.42 1.66 8.56
C ARG A 84 -2.73 1.04 7.36
N VAL A 85 -2.91 1.67 6.20
CA VAL A 85 -2.24 1.32 4.94
C VAL A 85 -1.24 2.42 4.62
N PHE A 86 0.00 2.04 4.29
CA PHE A 86 1.09 2.95 3.98
C PHE A 86 1.35 2.94 2.47
N LEU A 87 0.83 3.95 1.78
CA LEU A 87 0.96 4.13 0.34
C LEU A 87 2.18 5.00 0.03
N GLU A 88 3.20 4.46 -0.64
CA GLU A 88 4.45 5.18 -0.89
C GLU A 88 4.58 5.67 -2.34
N ASP A 89 5.15 6.87 -2.52
CA ASP A 89 5.62 7.34 -3.81
C ASP A 89 7.04 6.84 -4.14
N ILE A 90 7.54 7.17 -5.34
CA ILE A 90 8.89 6.76 -5.79
C ILE A 90 10.03 7.41 -4.97
N HIS A 91 9.73 8.42 -4.18
CA HIS A 91 10.68 9.12 -3.32
C HIS A 91 10.63 8.61 -1.87
N GLY A 92 9.75 7.65 -1.57
CA GLY A 92 9.56 7.09 -0.23
C GLY A 92 8.67 7.93 0.67
N LYS A 93 7.93 8.90 0.13
CA LYS A 93 6.92 9.64 0.90
C LYS A 93 5.70 8.75 1.10
N ALA A 94 5.40 8.43 2.35
CA ALA A 94 4.22 7.66 2.72
C ALA A 94 2.99 8.55 2.88
N HIS A 95 1.88 8.11 2.28
CA HIS A 95 0.54 8.59 2.53
C HIS A 95 -0.22 7.52 3.33
N ILE A 96 -0.67 7.88 4.52
CA ILE A 96 -1.27 6.93 5.46
C ILE A 96 -2.79 6.98 5.32
N LEU A 97 -3.41 5.84 5.02
CA LEU A 97 -4.85 5.71 4.90
C LEU A 97 -5.41 4.83 6.02
N THR A 98 -6.65 5.10 6.43
CA THR A 98 -7.42 4.12 7.18
C THR A 98 -7.89 2.97 6.26
N ALA A 99 -8.28 1.84 6.83
CA ALA A 99 -8.91 0.76 6.05
C ALA A 99 -10.20 1.22 5.33
N SER A 100 -10.93 2.19 5.90
CA SER A 100 -12.11 2.79 5.26
C SER A 100 -11.70 3.64 4.06
N ASP A 101 -10.71 4.53 4.22
CA ASP A 101 -10.26 5.40 3.14
C ASP A 101 -9.69 4.58 1.97
N PHE A 102 -8.95 3.51 2.27
CA PHE A 102 -8.45 2.60 1.25
C PHE A 102 -9.59 1.88 0.53
N ARG A 103 -10.57 1.35 1.26
CA ARG A 103 -11.77 0.76 0.65
C ARG A 103 -12.47 1.77 -0.26
N ASP A 104 -12.71 2.97 0.23
CA ASP A 104 -13.44 4.01 -0.49
C ASP A 104 -12.65 4.46 -1.74
N LEU A 105 -11.32 4.49 -1.65
CA LEU A 105 -10.43 4.72 -2.79
C LEU A 105 -10.57 3.66 -3.89
N ILE A 106 -10.66 2.37 -3.53
CA ILE A 106 -10.82 1.27 -4.50
C ILE A 106 -12.21 1.29 -5.14
N LEU A 107 -13.23 1.67 -4.38
CA LEU A 107 -14.61 1.68 -4.86
C LEU A 107 -14.98 2.98 -5.60
N ALA A 108 -14.25 4.06 -5.36
CA ALA A 108 -14.47 5.33 -6.03
C ALA A 108 -14.28 5.17 -7.54
N GLY A 109 -15.32 5.50 -8.31
CA GLY A 109 -15.31 5.41 -9.77
C GLY A 109 -15.59 4.01 -10.33
N GLN A 110 -15.81 2.99 -9.50
CA GLN A 110 -16.33 1.70 -9.97
C GLN A 110 -17.83 1.82 -10.27
N ALA A 111 -18.27 1.41 -11.47
CA ALA A 111 -19.70 1.20 -11.72
C ALA A 111 -20.21 0.07 -10.81
N ARG A 112 -21.41 0.19 -10.21
CA ARG A 112 -21.94 -0.85 -9.30
C ARG A 112 -22.52 -2.03 -10.10
N GLY A 113 -22.34 -3.26 -9.60
CA GLY A 113 -22.90 -4.48 -10.22
C GLY A 113 -22.04 -5.06 -11.34
N GLU A 114 -22.67 -5.59 -12.40
CA GLU A 114 -21.98 -6.27 -13.52
C GLU A 114 -21.02 -5.37 -14.31
N GLY A 115 -21.08 -4.05 -14.11
CA GLY A 115 -20.18 -3.06 -14.71
C GLY A 115 -18.86 -2.82 -13.95
N GLN A 116 -18.58 -3.49 -12.82
CA GLN A 116 -17.33 -3.28 -12.09
C GLN A 116 -16.11 -3.73 -12.92
N PRO A 117 -15.17 -2.82 -13.25
CA PRO A 117 -13.98 -3.21 -13.98
C PRO A 117 -13.08 -4.10 -13.10
N ILE A 118 -12.91 -3.79 -11.82
CA ILE A 118 -12.05 -4.59 -10.93
C ILE A 118 -12.77 -5.85 -10.46
N ARG A 119 -12.22 -7.01 -10.80
CA ARG A 119 -12.73 -8.34 -10.45
C ARG A 119 -11.93 -9.00 -9.33
N LEU A 120 -10.65 -8.62 -9.21
CA LEU A 120 -9.73 -9.19 -8.23
C LEU A 120 -8.85 -8.09 -7.63
N VAL A 121 -8.74 -8.08 -6.31
CA VAL A 121 -7.72 -7.31 -5.59
C VAL A 121 -6.77 -8.28 -4.91
N PHE A 122 -5.48 -8.18 -5.22
CA PHE A 122 -4.41 -8.96 -4.61
C PHE A 122 -3.60 -8.05 -3.68
N ILE A 123 -3.51 -8.39 -2.40
CA ILE A 123 -2.80 -7.59 -1.39
C ILE A 123 -1.62 -8.39 -0.84
N SER A 124 -0.42 -8.05 -1.31
CA SER A 124 0.85 -8.55 -0.78
C SER A 124 1.34 -7.65 0.35
N SER A 125 0.75 -7.84 1.52
CA SER A 125 1.14 -7.17 2.77
C SER A 125 0.82 -8.09 3.95
N CYS A 126 1.72 -8.16 4.93
CA CYS A 126 1.43 -8.76 6.23
C CYS A 126 0.16 -8.14 6.82
N HIS A 127 -0.60 -8.89 7.64
CA HIS A 127 -1.80 -8.38 8.32
C HIS A 127 -2.84 -7.72 7.39
N SER A 128 -2.97 -8.19 6.15
CA SER A 128 -3.92 -7.64 5.18
C SER A 128 -5.31 -8.28 5.22
N PHE A 129 -5.53 -9.30 6.05
CA PHE A 129 -6.80 -10.03 6.08
C PHE A 129 -7.99 -9.14 6.41
N THR A 130 -7.90 -8.29 7.44
CA THR A 130 -8.99 -7.36 7.78
C THR A 130 -9.26 -6.36 6.66
N LEU A 131 -8.22 -5.90 5.97
CA LEU A 131 -8.37 -5.04 4.79
C LEU A 131 -9.12 -5.78 3.67
N GLY A 132 -8.74 -7.03 3.43
CA GLY A 132 -9.36 -7.86 2.42
C GLY A 132 -10.85 -8.15 2.71
N GLN A 133 -11.18 -8.39 3.97
CA GLN A 133 -12.58 -8.55 4.40
C GLN A 133 -13.41 -7.28 4.14
N HIS A 134 -12.86 -6.09 4.39
CA HIS A 134 -13.56 -4.84 4.10
C HIS A 134 -13.84 -4.65 2.61
N LEU A 135 -12.90 -5.05 1.74
CA LEU A 135 -13.10 -4.98 0.28
C LEU A 135 -14.13 -5.98 -0.21
N ALA A 136 -14.05 -7.23 0.26
CA ALA A 136 -15.00 -8.28 -0.09
C ALA A 136 -16.43 -7.92 0.36
N ALA A 137 -16.59 -7.44 1.60
CA ALA A 137 -17.87 -6.98 2.14
C ALA A 137 -18.45 -5.78 1.35
N ALA A 138 -17.59 -4.99 0.71
CA ALA A 138 -18.00 -3.87 -0.11
C ALA A 138 -18.24 -4.22 -1.59
N GLY A 139 -18.19 -5.52 -1.93
CA GLY A 139 -18.59 -6.05 -3.23
C GLY A 139 -17.46 -6.35 -4.20
N VAL A 140 -16.19 -6.25 -3.81
CA VAL A 140 -15.08 -6.74 -4.65
C VAL A 140 -15.22 -8.26 -4.81
N PRO A 141 -15.34 -8.81 -6.04
CA PRO A 141 -15.69 -10.23 -6.23
C PRO A 141 -14.68 -11.20 -5.63
N HIS A 142 -13.38 -10.91 -5.79
CA HIS A 142 -12.30 -11.75 -5.28
C HIS A 142 -11.23 -10.89 -4.60
N VAL A 143 -10.78 -11.33 -3.43
CA VAL A 143 -9.68 -10.68 -2.70
C VAL A 143 -8.69 -11.72 -2.21
N VAL A 144 -7.41 -11.53 -2.55
CA VAL A 144 -6.30 -12.34 -2.05
C VAL A 144 -5.56 -11.51 -1.00
N CYS A 145 -5.37 -12.08 0.18
CA CYS A 145 -4.75 -11.42 1.33
C CYS A 145 -4.00 -12.42 2.22
N ILE A 146 -3.22 -11.90 3.17
CA ILE A 146 -2.43 -12.66 4.13
C ILE A 146 -3.12 -12.57 5.50
N ARG A 147 -3.30 -13.72 6.17
CA ARG A 147 -3.89 -13.82 7.51
C ARG A 147 -3.16 -12.93 8.53
N ASN A 148 -3.91 -12.40 9.50
CA ASN A 148 -3.38 -11.44 10.47
C ASN A 148 -2.40 -12.06 11.45
N GLU A 149 -2.51 -13.35 11.72
CA GLU A 149 -1.68 -14.08 12.69
C GLU A 149 -0.36 -14.57 12.06
N ASP A 150 -0.27 -14.54 10.73
CA ASP A 150 0.89 -15.04 9.99
C ASP A 150 1.85 -13.90 9.67
N SER A 151 3.07 -13.98 10.19
CA SER A 151 4.21 -13.26 9.62
C SER A 151 4.74 -14.06 8.44
N VAL A 152 4.59 -13.53 7.23
CA VAL A 152 5.03 -14.22 6.01
C VAL A 152 6.34 -13.63 5.54
N LEU A 153 7.29 -14.50 5.17
CA LEU A 153 8.55 -14.09 4.56
C LEU A 153 8.30 -13.56 3.15
N ASP A 154 9.00 -12.49 2.77
CA ASP A 154 8.93 -11.91 1.42
C ASP A 154 9.14 -12.98 0.33
N SER A 155 10.07 -13.92 0.53
CA SER A 155 10.33 -15.02 -0.41
C SER A 155 9.12 -15.95 -0.61
N SER A 156 8.32 -16.14 0.43
CA SER A 156 7.10 -16.94 0.36
C SER A 156 6.01 -16.21 -0.41
N CYS A 157 5.85 -14.90 -0.18
CA CYS A 157 4.95 -14.05 -0.97
C CYS A 157 5.32 -14.08 -2.46
N GLN A 158 6.60 -13.88 -2.78
CA GLN A 158 7.11 -13.91 -4.16
C GLN A 158 6.85 -15.26 -4.85
N THR A 159 7.08 -16.37 -4.13
CA THR A 159 6.82 -17.72 -4.67
C THR A 159 5.34 -17.92 -4.97
N PHE A 160 4.47 -17.53 -4.04
CA PHE A 160 3.03 -17.60 -4.22
C PHE A 160 2.54 -16.72 -5.38
N GLU A 161 2.96 -15.44 -5.40
CA GLU A 161 2.64 -14.49 -6.48
C GLU A 161 3.01 -15.05 -7.85
N ARG A 162 4.23 -15.60 -7.99
CA ARG A 162 4.68 -16.22 -9.24
C ARG A 162 3.72 -17.30 -9.71
N HIS A 163 3.43 -18.28 -8.86
CA HIS A 163 2.57 -19.39 -9.24
C HIS A 163 1.13 -18.96 -9.48
N PHE A 164 0.62 -18.03 -8.68
CA PHE A 164 -0.71 -17.47 -8.82
C PHE A 164 -0.89 -16.79 -10.19
N PHE A 165 0.00 -15.86 -10.56
CA PHE A 165 -0.11 -15.15 -11.83
C PHE A 165 0.23 -16.02 -13.04
N VAL A 166 1.13 -17.01 -12.92
CA VAL A 166 1.35 -18.01 -13.98
C VAL A 166 0.09 -18.84 -14.24
N ALA A 167 -0.64 -19.22 -13.19
CA ALA A 167 -1.87 -19.98 -13.33
C ALA A 167 -3.01 -19.13 -13.93
N LEU A 168 -3.01 -17.82 -13.65
CA LEU A 168 -4.05 -16.89 -14.12
C LEU A 168 -3.82 -16.39 -15.56
N GLY A 169 -2.57 -16.30 -16.01
CA GLY A 169 -2.21 -15.89 -17.37
C GLY A 169 -2.32 -17.00 -18.42
N ARG A 170 -2.83 -18.17 -18.05
CA ARG A 170 -3.13 -19.31 -18.94
C ARG A 170 -4.62 -19.42 -19.16
#